data_AF-A0A6N2RHS5-F1
#
_entry.id   AF-A0A6N2RHS5-F1
#
_cell.length_a   1.000
_cell.length_b   1.000
_cell.length_c   1.000
_cell.angle_alpha   90.00
_cell.angle_beta   90.00
_cell.angle_gamma   90.00
#
_symmetry.space_group_name_H-M   'P 1'
#
loop_
_entity.id
_entity.type
_entity.pdbx_description
1 polymer ?
#
loop_
_entity_poly.entity_id
_entity_poly.type
_entity_poly.pdbx_seq_one_letter_code
_entity_poly.pdbx_strand_id
1 'polypeptide(L)'
;MIICIIGYVVLLFLVLQKQKRKIFVWCEEKTGRQILLILFCANTIALGLFWLDRQEKDSGEIERNVYGGGSRRETYEITIGQTLKEKEVTIDVEEQRYTSQETKKIFKRVMEKMDEVILGENKSLDRVEKDLNLLTEWKDYPVQIQWELDHYEVMNVQGEIQTEKTKAEGTLVELTGKLMYGGEEALYVTNAMVYPESKSKEEKLLSDVLQLVEEKEKTTKTEKVFSLPKKINGQPIHWKKKVEARGYYVLVLVLGGVSAVLMIALKKQNEQKARKARKEQMLTDYPEIINKFALLLSTGMTTKNVWERIVKNYEEQKICTGERAAYEEMRYTCNEMQSGITEAEAYERFGKRCGISVYMKFGALLAQNLKKGTKGMTDLLRNESDQAFENRKSRAKRLGEEAGTKLLAPMFGMLAIVLVIVIVPAFLSMQL
;
A
#
# COMPACT_ATOMS: atom_id res chain seq x y z
N MET A 1 -0.65 20.32 -13.52
CA MET A 1 -1.03 19.06 -12.84
C MET A 1 -1.59 18.04 -13.83
N ILE A 2 -2.59 18.40 -14.66
CA ILE A 2 -3.19 17.51 -15.68
C ILE A 2 -2.17 17.06 -16.75
N ILE A 3 -1.26 17.93 -17.20
CA ILE A 3 -0.23 17.59 -18.21
C ILE A 3 0.78 16.56 -17.68
N CYS A 4 1.12 16.60 -16.39
CA CYS A 4 2.01 15.60 -15.76
C CYS A 4 1.31 14.24 -15.62
N ILE A 5 -0.01 14.23 -15.36
CA ILE A 5 -0.82 13.01 -15.26
C ILE A 5 -0.97 12.37 -16.65
N ILE A 6 -1.25 13.16 -17.69
CA ILE A 6 -1.31 12.67 -19.08
C ILE A 6 0.05 12.13 -19.51
N GLY A 7 1.14 12.85 -19.20
CA GLY A 7 2.50 12.38 -19.46
C GLY A 7 2.81 11.05 -18.78
N TYR A 8 2.41 10.88 -17.51
CA TYR A 8 2.61 9.64 -16.76
C TYR A 8 1.77 8.48 -17.31
N VAL A 9 0.51 8.72 -17.68
CA VAL A 9 -0.38 7.71 -18.26
C VAL A 9 0.12 7.27 -19.64
N VAL A 10 0.63 8.18 -20.46
CA VAL A 10 1.24 7.84 -21.76
C VAL A 10 2.53 7.04 -21.58
N LEU A 11 3.36 7.38 -20.59
CA LEU A 11 4.60 6.64 -20.30
C LEU A 11 4.32 5.25 -19.74
N LEU A 12 3.31 5.12 -18.88
CA LEU A 12 2.83 3.84 -18.35
C LEU A 12 2.21 2.97 -19.46
N PHE A 13 1.46 3.60 -20.38
CA PHE A 13 0.90 2.93 -21.56
C PHE A 13 2.00 2.45 -22.53
N LEU A 14 3.04 3.25 -22.75
CA LEU A 14 4.20 2.87 -23.58
C LEU A 14 5.04 1.75 -22.93
N VAL A 15 5.20 1.77 -21.60
CA VAL A 15 5.88 0.69 -20.86
C VAL A 15 5.06 -0.61 -20.90
N LEU A 16 3.74 -0.53 -20.73
CA LEU A 16 2.84 -1.69 -20.84
C LEU A 16 2.76 -2.25 -22.25
N GLN A 17 2.79 -1.39 -23.28
CA GLN A 17 2.90 -1.79 -24.69
C GLN A 17 4.22 -2.51 -24.96
N LYS A 18 5.34 -2.05 -24.36
CA LYS A 18 6.67 -2.68 -24.53
C LYS A 18 6.82 -4.01 -23.79
N GLN A 19 5.96 -4.29 -22.80
CA GLN A 19 5.97 -5.52 -21.99
C GLN A 19 5.26 -6.71 -22.68
N LYS A 20 4.57 -6.51 -23.82
CA LYS A 20 3.86 -7.58 -24.55
C LYS A 20 4.73 -8.49 -25.46
N ARG A 21 6.06 -8.38 -25.45
CA ARG A 21 6.95 -9.46 -25.94
C ARG A 21 7.30 -10.44 -24.80
N LYS A 22 6.39 -11.43 -24.63
CA LYS A 22 6.39 -12.61 -23.72
C LYS A 22 7.74 -12.99 -23.06
N ILE A 23 7.72 -13.24 -21.76
CA ILE A 23 7.68 -14.59 -21.13
C ILE A 23 7.50 -14.40 -19.62
N PHE A 24 6.31 -14.80 -19.15
CA PHE A 24 5.90 -15.03 -17.77
C PHE A 24 6.20 -16.50 -17.41
N VAL A 25 6.11 -16.84 -16.13
CA VAL A 25 6.35 -18.16 -15.48
C VAL A 25 7.79 -18.40 -15.04
N TRP A 26 8.08 -18.02 -13.78
CA TRP A 26 8.87 -18.79 -12.79
C TRP A 26 8.99 -18.08 -11.42
N CYS A 27 8.51 -16.84 -11.27
CA CYS A 27 8.63 -16.06 -10.03
C CYS A 27 7.27 -15.90 -9.32
N GLU A 28 6.53 -16.99 -9.14
CA GLU A 28 5.18 -16.97 -8.54
C GLU A 28 5.04 -17.94 -7.35
N GLU A 29 6.04 -18.78 -7.08
CA GLU A 29 5.91 -19.84 -6.08
C GLU A 29 6.14 -19.36 -4.64
N LYS A 30 6.94 -18.29 -4.45
CA LYS A 30 7.29 -17.81 -3.10
C LYS A 30 6.34 -16.73 -2.58
N THR A 31 5.79 -15.90 -3.46
CA THR A 31 4.82 -14.84 -3.13
C THR A 31 3.39 -15.36 -3.03
N GLY A 32 2.99 -16.33 -3.87
CA GLY A 32 1.65 -16.93 -3.80
C GLY A 32 1.38 -17.67 -2.48
N ARG A 33 2.38 -18.37 -1.93
CA ARG A 33 2.25 -19.13 -0.67
C ARG A 33 2.04 -18.24 0.55
N GLN A 34 2.59 -17.03 0.55
CA GLN A 34 2.41 -16.06 1.64
C GLN A 34 1.00 -15.44 1.61
N ILE A 35 0.46 -15.17 0.42
CA ILE A 35 -0.89 -14.63 0.26
C ILE A 35 -1.95 -15.66 0.69
N LEU A 36 -1.73 -16.94 0.37
CA LEU A 36 -2.66 -18.03 0.71
C LEU A 36 -2.70 -18.31 2.23
N LEU A 37 -1.56 -18.16 2.93
CA LEU A 37 -1.50 -18.26 4.40
C LEU A 37 -2.23 -17.12 5.10
N ILE A 38 -2.11 -15.89 4.58
CA ILE A 38 -2.82 -14.72 5.15
C ILE A 38 -4.34 -14.88 5.00
N LEU A 39 -4.82 -15.36 3.86
CA LEU A 39 -6.25 -15.62 3.63
C LEU A 39 -6.80 -16.75 4.50
N PHE A 40 -6.01 -17.78 4.79
CA PHE A 40 -6.40 -18.87 5.69
C PHE A 40 -6.51 -18.39 7.14
N CYS A 41 -5.53 -17.61 7.62
CA CYS A 41 -5.59 -17.01 8.96
C CYS A 41 -6.76 -16.03 9.13
N ALA A 42 -7.07 -15.24 8.10
CA ALA A 42 -8.22 -14.33 8.14
C ALA A 42 -9.56 -15.10 8.22
N ASN A 43 -9.69 -16.22 7.50
CA ASN A 43 -10.91 -17.04 7.55
C ASN A 43 -11.06 -17.81 8.88
N THR A 44 -9.97 -18.31 9.46
CA THR A 44 -10.04 -19.00 10.76
C THR A 44 -10.38 -18.04 11.90
N ILE A 45 -9.88 -16.80 11.86
CA ILE A 45 -10.26 -15.75 12.81
C ILE A 45 -11.73 -15.36 12.62
N ALA A 46 -12.20 -15.21 11.38
CA ALA A 46 -13.62 -14.92 11.11
C ALA A 46 -14.56 -16.06 11.59
N LEU A 47 -14.18 -17.32 11.39
CA LEU A 47 -14.91 -18.48 11.92
C LEU A 47 -14.90 -18.55 13.45
N GLY A 48 -13.78 -18.19 14.09
CA GLY A 48 -13.66 -18.10 15.54
C GLY A 48 -14.53 -17.00 16.13
N LEU A 49 -14.57 -15.82 15.49
CA LEU A 49 -15.44 -14.71 15.89
C LEU A 49 -16.92 -15.07 15.69
N PHE A 50 -17.27 -15.75 14.59
CA PHE A 50 -18.63 -16.23 14.34
C PHE A 50 -19.09 -17.30 15.36
N TRP A 51 -18.17 -18.13 15.88
CA TRP A 51 -18.47 -19.11 16.93
C TRP A 51 -18.59 -18.47 18.32
N LEU A 52 -17.80 -17.43 18.60
CA LEU A 52 -17.86 -16.68 19.86
C LEU A 52 -19.16 -15.88 19.99
N ASP A 53 -19.70 -15.37 18.88
CA ASP A 53 -20.94 -14.57 18.86
C ASP A 53 -22.21 -15.42 19.00
N ARG A 54 -22.11 -16.74 18.82
CA ARG A 54 -23.26 -17.67 18.82
C ARG A 54 -23.47 -18.40 20.15
N GLN A 55 -22.89 -17.90 21.24
CA GLN A 55 -23.15 -18.46 22.57
C GLN A 55 -24.57 -18.04 23.01
N GLU A 56 -25.56 -18.91 22.75
CA GLU A 56 -26.93 -18.80 23.25
C GLU A 56 -26.90 -18.60 24.77
N LYS A 57 -27.27 -17.40 25.23
CA LYS A 57 -27.60 -17.14 26.63
C LYS A 57 -29.08 -17.41 26.80
N ASP A 58 -29.40 -18.58 27.37
CA ASP A 58 -30.72 -18.85 27.92
C ASP A 58 -30.84 -18.14 29.26
N SER A 59 -31.29 -16.89 29.24
CA SER A 59 -31.61 -16.13 30.44
C SER A 59 -32.93 -15.41 30.26
N GLY A 60 -33.97 -15.88 30.96
CA GLY A 60 -35.27 -15.20 31.06
C GLY A 60 -35.25 -13.88 31.84
N GLU A 61 -34.09 -13.22 31.92
CA GLU A 61 -33.84 -11.97 32.62
C GLU A 61 -33.29 -10.96 31.62
N ILE A 62 -34.00 -9.84 31.45
CA ILE A 62 -33.59 -8.73 30.58
C ILE A 62 -33.03 -7.63 31.47
N GLU A 63 -31.72 -7.35 31.37
CA GLU A 63 -31.13 -6.16 32.00
C GLU A 63 -31.63 -4.90 31.28
N ARG A 64 -32.28 -4.00 32.03
CA ARG A 64 -32.77 -2.72 31.48
C ARG A 64 -31.62 -1.76 31.24
N ASN A 65 -31.76 -0.86 30.27
CA ASN A 65 -30.81 0.24 30.06
C ASN A 65 -30.64 1.09 31.33
N VAL A 66 -29.40 1.55 31.55
CA VAL A 66 -29.11 2.62 32.50
C VAL A 66 -29.71 3.95 32.03
N TYR A 67 -29.91 4.86 32.98
CA TYR A 67 -30.61 6.15 32.79
C TYR A 67 -30.14 6.92 31.55
N GLY A 68 -31.10 7.43 30.75
CA GLY A 68 -30.84 8.23 29.54
C GLY A 68 -30.61 7.42 28.25
N GLY A 69 -30.66 6.08 28.30
CA GLY A 69 -30.40 5.22 27.14
C GLY A 69 -31.55 5.08 26.13
N GLY A 70 -32.74 5.60 26.43
CA GLY A 70 -33.94 5.44 25.57
C GLY A 70 -34.52 4.02 25.58
N SER A 71 -35.69 3.84 24.96
CA SER A 71 -36.33 2.52 24.84
C SER A 71 -35.62 1.64 23.82
N ARG A 72 -35.47 0.36 24.15
CA ARG A 72 -34.85 -0.65 23.29
C ARG A 72 -35.88 -1.71 22.95
N ARG A 73 -36.03 -2.00 21.65
CA ARG A 73 -36.80 -3.14 21.15
C ARG A 73 -35.87 -4.32 20.96
N GLU A 74 -36.17 -5.42 21.63
CA GLU A 74 -35.46 -6.68 21.46
C GLU A 74 -36.42 -7.76 20.95
N THR A 75 -35.97 -8.53 19.97
CA THR A 75 -36.78 -9.59 19.35
C THR A 75 -36.23 -10.93 19.77
N TYR A 76 -37.09 -11.76 20.37
CA TYR A 76 -36.75 -13.08 20.87
C TYR A 76 -37.56 -14.13 20.11
N GLU A 77 -36.93 -15.26 19.80
CA GLU A 77 -37.65 -16.44 19.31
C GLU A 77 -38.16 -17.22 20.52
N ILE A 78 -39.48 -17.34 20.64
CA ILE A 78 -40.09 -18.11 21.72
C ILE A 78 -40.64 -19.44 21.19
N THR A 79 -40.45 -20.49 21.99
CA THR A 79 -41.06 -21.81 21.78
C THR A 79 -41.89 -22.17 23.00
N ILE A 80 -43.21 -22.29 22.84
CA ILE A 80 -44.14 -22.63 23.92
C ILE A 80 -44.67 -24.05 23.66
N GLY A 81 -44.10 -25.04 24.35
CA GLY A 81 -44.49 -26.45 24.23
C GLY A 81 -44.34 -27.01 22.80
N GLN A 82 -45.26 -27.89 22.37
CA GLN A 82 -45.31 -28.39 20.99
C GLN A 82 -46.22 -27.56 20.05
N THR A 83 -46.91 -26.56 20.60
CA THR A 83 -48.00 -25.84 19.91
C THR A 83 -47.50 -24.62 19.14
N LEU A 84 -46.43 -23.98 19.61
CA LEU A 84 -45.83 -22.80 19.00
C LEU A 84 -44.32 -22.98 18.96
N LYS A 85 -43.76 -23.15 17.76
CA LYS A 85 -42.32 -23.22 17.51
C LYS A 85 -41.86 -21.95 16.80
N GLU A 86 -40.72 -21.43 17.24
CA GLU A 86 -39.91 -20.45 16.50
C GLU A 86 -40.73 -19.22 16.05
N LYS A 87 -41.46 -18.60 16.99
CA LYS A 87 -42.19 -17.37 16.70
C LYS A 87 -41.45 -16.18 17.29
N GLU A 88 -41.12 -15.22 16.44
CA GLU A 88 -40.51 -13.95 16.83
C GLU A 88 -41.50 -13.10 17.64
N VAL A 89 -41.08 -12.68 18.83
CA VAL A 89 -41.80 -11.72 19.67
C VAL A 89 -40.87 -10.57 19.99
N THR A 90 -41.30 -9.36 19.64
CA THR A 90 -40.59 -8.12 19.98
C THR A 90 -41.14 -7.57 21.28
N ILE A 91 -40.26 -7.40 22.28
CA ILE A 91 -40.58 -6.81 23.58
C ILE A 91 -39.99 -5.39 23.60
N ASP A 92 -40.81 -4.40 23.98
CA ASP A 92 -40.38 -3.02 24.20
C ASP A 92 -40.11 -2.82 25.70
N VAL A 93 -38.87 -2.46 26.03
CA VAL A 93 -38.42 -2.33 27.42
C VAL A 93 -38.20 -0.85 27.73
N GLU A 94 -39.09 -0.28 28.54
CA GLU A 94 -39.01 1.10 29.01
C GLU A 94 -38.02 1.27 30.18
N GLU A 95 -37.43 2.47 30.26
CA GLU A 95 -36.45 2.86 31.27
C GLU A 95 -37.02 2.89 32.71
N GLN A 96 -36.13 2.76 33.71
CA GLN A 96 -36.49 2.99 35.11
C GLN A 96 -36.71 4.49 35.36
N ARG A 97 -37.87 4.86 35.92
CA ARG A 97 -38.16 6.24 36.37
C ARG A 97 -37.83 6.38 37.86
N TYR A 98 -37.09 7.42 38.23
CA TYR A 98 -36.94 7.76 39.65
C TYR A 98 -38.26 8.27 40.24
N THR A 99 -38.44 8.03 41.54
CA THR A 99 -39.54 8.64 42.28
C THR A 99 -39.25 10.13 42.54
N SER A 100 -40.30 10.95 42.70
CA SER A 100 -40.19 12.38 43.04
C SER A 100 -39.26 12.69 44.23
N GLN A 101 -39.14 11.77 45.20
CA GLN A 101 -38.24 11.96 46.36
C GLN A 101 -36.77 11.71 46.02
N GLU A 102 -36.48 10.85 45.06
CA GLU A 102 -35.13 10.56 44.58
C GLU A 102 -34.64 11.65 43.63
N THR A 103 -35.52 12.16 42.76
CA THR A 103 -35.25 13.31 41.88
C THR A 103 -34.76 14.54 42.65
N LYS A 104 -35.43 14.88 43.77
CA LYS A 104 -35.00 16.00 44.62
C LYS A 104 -33.63 15.80 45.26
N LYS A 105 -33.27 14.56 45.62
CA LYS A 105 -31.93 14.24 46.13
C LYS A 105 -30.86 14.37 45.05
N ILE A 106 -31.19 14.01 43.81
CA ILE A 106 -30.31 14.17 42.65
C ILE A 106 -30.10 15.66 42.36
N PHE A 107 -31.15 16.47 42.28
CA PHE A 107 -31.02 17.91 42.07
C PHE A 107 -30.15 18.57 43.14
N LYS A 108 -30.32 18.21 44.41
CA LYS A 108 -29.46 18.74 45.48
C LYS A 108 -27.98 18.41 45.27
N ARG A 109 -27.68 17.15 44.94
CA ARG A 109 -26.30 16.70 44.69
C ARG A 109 -25.69 17.36 43.44
N VAL A 110 -26.50 17.58 42.42
CA VAL A 110 -26.10 18.27 41.19
C VAL A 110 -25.79 19.74 41.49
N MET A 111 -26.65 20.43 42.24
CA MET A 111 -26.43 21.83 42.66
C MET A 111 -25.16 21.98 43.52
N GLU A 112 -24.91 21.07 44.47
CA GLU A 112 -23.70 21.10 45.31
C GLU A 112 -22.40 20.97 44.52
N LYS A 113 -22.44 20.31 43.35
CA LYS A 113 -21.27 20.14 42.47
C LYS A 113 -21.25 21.11 41.29
N MET A 114 -22.32 21.86 41.08
CA MET A 114 -22.47 22.73 39.91
C MET A 114 -21.41 23.82 39.91
N ASP A 115 -21.18 24.46 41.06
CA ASP A 115 -20.20 25.55 41.25
C ASP A 115 -18.80 25.15 40.80
N GLU A 116 -18.38 23.90 41.04
CA GLU A 116 -17.06 23.40 40.65
C GLU A 116 -16.96 23.10 39.16
N VAL A 117 -18.05 22.60 38.57
CA VAL A 117 -18.07 22.12 37.19
C VAL A 117 -18.18 23.27 36.19
N ILE A 118 -18.90 24.34 36.53
CA ILE A 118 -19.07 25.50 35.65
C ILE A 118 -17.81 26.36 35.53
N LEU A 119 -16.88 26.29 36.49
CA LEU A 119 -15.65 27.11 36.51
C LEU A 119 -14.74 26.89 35.29
N GLY A 120 -14.74 25.69 34.71
CA GLY A 120 -13.88 25.35 33.58
C GLY A 120 -12.40 25.55 33.92
N GLU A 121 -11.73 26.46 33.21
CA GLU A 121 -10.32 26.82 33.45
C GLU A 121 -10.13 27.97 34.47
N ASN A 122 -11.22 28.53 35.01
CA ASN A 122 -11.17 29.66 35.93
C ASN A 122 -10.97 29.19 37.38
N LYS A 123 -10.38 30.07 38.20
CA LYS A 123 -10.11 29.76 39.62
C LYS A 123 -11.30 29.99 40.54
N SER A 124 -12.15 30.97 40.21
CA SER A 124 -13.35 31.31 40.98
C SER A 124 -14.35 32.06 40.09
N LEU A 125 -15.63 32.06 40.50
CA LEU A 125 -16.68 32.84 39.84
C LEU A 125 -16.53 34.34 40.12
N ASP A 126 -15.79 34.72 41.18
CA ASP A 126 -15.46 36.12 41.48
C ASP A 126 -14.50 36.75 40.46
N ARG A 127 -13.84 35.94 39.62
CA ARG A 127 -12.97 36.42 38.55
C ARG A 127 -12.86 35.41 37.41
N VAL A 128 -13.71 35.60 36.42
CA VAL A 128 -13.79 34.80 35.20
C VAL A 128 -13.14 35.55 34.05
N GLU A 129 -12.07 35.01 33.48
CA GLU A 129 -11.34 35.58 32.33
C GLU A 129 -11.40 34.69 31.09
N LYS A 130 -11.82 33.43 31.27
CA LYS A 130 -11.94 32.40 30.23
C LYS A 130 -13.35 31.82 30.23
N ASP A 131 -13.73 31.20 29.12
CA ASP A 131 -15.07 30.63 28.93
C ASP A 131 -15.48 29.70 30.09
N LEU A 132 -16.74 29.81 30.50
CA LEU A 132 -17.37 28.94 31.49
C LEU A 132 -17.90 27.68 30.83
N ASN A 133 -17.98 26.60 31.61
CA ASN A 133 -18.48 25.31 31.13
C ASN A 133 -19.97 25.14 31.46
N LEU A 134 -20.84 25.76 30.66
CA LEU A 134 -22.30 25.69 30.83
C LEU A 134 -22.86 24.40 30.19
N LEU A 135 -22.86 23.31 30.96
CA LEU A 135 -23.36 22.01 30.51
C LEU A 135 -24.87 22.04 30.31
N THR A 136 -25.35 21.46 29.21
CA THR A 136 -26.79 21.23 28.94
C THR A 136 -27.24 19.82 29.34
N GLU A 137 -26.31 18.87 29.38
CA GLU A 137 -26.53 17.48 29.79
C GLU A 137 -25.32 16.98 30.58
N TRP A 138 -25.57 16.32 31.71
CA TRP A 138 -24.52 15.76 32.55
C TRP A 138 -24.53 14.23 32.46
N LYS A 139 -23.52 13.63 31.85
CA LYS A 139 -23.46 12.16 31.62
C LYS A 139 -23.68 11.28 32.86
N ASP A 140 -23.33 11.78 34.05
CA ASP A 140 -23.44 11.03 35.30
C ASP A 140 -24.82 11.16 35.98
N TYR A 141 -25.66 12.11 35.53
CA TYR A 141 -26.97 12.39 36.11
C TYR A 141 -28.01 12.61 35.00
N PRO A 142 -29.17 11.96 35.05
CA PRO A 142 -30.20 12.15 34.03
C PRO A 142 -30.94 13.48 34.29
N VAL A 143 -30.27 14.60 34.10
CA VAL A 143 -30.82 15.94 34.31
C VAL A 143 -30.48 16.79 33.08
N GLN A 144 -31.51 17.41 32.51
CA GLN A 144 -31.34 18.43 31.49
C GLN A 144 -31.22 19.78 32.15
N ILE A 145 -30.28 20.60 31.67
CA ILE A 145 -30.01 21.93 32.22
C ILE A 145 -30.22 22.95 31.10
N GLN A 146 -31.06 23.95 31.36
CA GLN A 146 -31.23 25.12 30.50
C GLN A 146 -30.69 26.35 31.21
N TRP A 147 -29.86 27.13 30.53
CA TRP A 147 -29.24 28.32 31.10
C TRP A 147 -29.94 29.59 30.62
N GLU A 148 -30.22 30.47 31.56
CA GLU A 148 -30.66 31.85 31.35
C GLU A 148 -29.64 32.79 31.99
N LEU A 149 -29.25 33.83 31.26
CA LEU A 149 -28.30 34.85 31.71
C LEU A 149 -28.98 36.22 31.69
N ASP A 150 -28.56 37.12 32.57
CA ASP A 150 -29.03 38.50 32.58
C ASP A 150 -28.30 39.39 31.56
N HIS A 151 -27.03 39.11 31.26
CA HIS A 151 -26.17 39.88 30.36
C HIS A 151 -25.59 39.05 29.20
N TYR A 152 -26.46 38.64 28.26
CA TYR A 152 -26.08 37.91 27.03
C TYR A 152 -25.05 38.64 26.13
N GLU A 153 -24.92 39.95 26.29
CA GLU A 153 -23.98 40.75 25.51
C GLU A 153 -22.53 40.45 25.89
N VAL A 154 -22.28 40.04 27.13
CA VAL A 154 -20.93 39.77 27.66
C VAL A 154 -20.59 38.29 27.59
N MET A 155 -21.57 37.40 27.77
CA MET A 155 -21.39 35.96 27.74
C MET A 155 -22.66 35.26 27.21
N ASN A 156 -22.50 34.26 26.34
CA ASN A 156 -23.64 33.53 25.78
C ASN A 156 -24.08 32.33 26.67
N VAL A 157 -25.18 31.67 26.29
CA VAL A 157 -25.72 30.49 27.01
C VAL A 157 -24.83 29.26 26.97
N GLN A 158 -23.78 29.27 26.14
CA GLN A 158 -22.76 28.23 26.07
C GLN A 158 -21.57 28.52 27.02
N GLY A 159 -21.52 29.71 27.62
CA GLY A 159 -20.44 30.14 28.51
C GLY A 159 -19.28 30.83 27.81
N GLU A 160 -19.40 31.16 26.52
CA GLU A 160 -18.36 31.84 25.74
C GLU A 160 -18.39 33.34 26.01
N ILE A 161 -17.24 33.92 26.34
CA ILE A 161 -17.11 35.33 26.69
C ILE A 161 -16.85 36.18 25.44
N GLN A 162 -17.65 37.22 25.26
CA GLN A 162 -17.51 38.20 24.18
C GLN A 162 -16.48 39.26 24.58
N THR A 163 -15.19 38.96 24.38
CA THR A 163 -14.07 39.82 24.80
C THR A 163 -14.21 41.28 24.37
N GLU A 164 -14.77 41.57 23.19
CA GLU A 164 -14.99 42.93 22.69
C GLU A 164 -15.97 43.77 23.52
N LYS A 165 -16.87 43.12 24.27
CA LYS A 165 -17.93 43.75 25.06
C LYS A 165 -17.66 43.73 26.57
N THR A 166 -16.54 43.14 26.99
CA THR A 166 -16.10 43.11 28.39
C THR A 166 -15.48 44.45 28.82
N LYS A 167 -15.68 44.84 30.08
CA LYS A 167 -15.13 46.07 30.66
C LYS A 167 -13.97 45.75 31.61
N ALA A 168 -12.95 46.61 31.65
CA ALA A 168 -11.79 46.43 32.53
C ALA A 168 -12.13 46.41 34.03
N GLU A 169 -13.27 47.00 34.42
CA GLU A 169 -13.77 47.01 35.81
C GLU A 169 -14.48 45.70 36.20
N GLY A 170 -14.70 44.79 35.25
CA GLY A 170 -15.51 43.58 35.41
C GLY A 170 -16.99 43.84 35.12
N THR A 171 -17.73 42.80 34.74
CA THR A 171 -19.19 42.83 34.63
C THR A 171 -19.78 41.65 35.39
N LEU A 172 -20.67 41.94 36.33
CA LEU A 172 -21.39 40.92 37.09
C LEU A 172 -22.49 40.32 36.21
N VAL A 173 -22.48 39.01 36.06
CA VAL A 173 -23.45 38.25 35.26
C VAL A 173 -24.11 37.22 36.17
N GLU A 174 -25.44 37.26 36.26
CA GLU A 174 -26.24 36.25 36.97
C GLU A 174 -26.50 35.06 36.03
N LEU A 175 -26.20 33.86 36.51
CA LEU A 175 -26.36 32.59 35.80
C LEU A 175 -27.50 31.81 36.46
N THR A 176 -28.59 31.60 35.73
CA THR A 176 -29.72 30.79 36.17
C THR A 176 -29.78 29.48 35.38
N GLY A 177 -29.46 28.37 36.03
CA GLY A 177 -29.58 27.02 35.49
C GLY A 177 -30.89 26.36 35.92
N LYS A 178 -31.78 26.10 34.96
CA LYS A 178 -33.04 25.36 35.17
C LYS A 178 -32.81 23.87 34.94
N LEU A 179 -32.83 23.10 36.02
CA LEU A 179 -32.69 21.65 36.01
C LEU A 179 -34.06 20.99 35.81
N MET A 180 -34.18 20.06 34.86
CA MET A 180 -35.43 19.39 34.53
C MET A 180 -35.24 17.87 34.50
N TYR A 181 -36.14 17.14 35.15
CA TYR A 181 -36.24 15.69 35.06
C TYR A 181 -37.65 15.19 35.41
N GLY A 182 -38.25 14.36 34.55
CA GLY A 182 -39.52 13.69 34.85
C GLY A 182 -40.72 14.62 35.14
N GLY A 183 -40.68 15.87 34.65
CA GLY A 183 -41.69 16.89 34.91
C GLY A 183 -41.48 17.70 36.20
N GLU A 184 -40.43 17.40 36.99
CA GLU A 184 -39.99 18.25 38.09
C GLU A 184 -38.88 19.20 37.63
N GLU A 185 -38.89 20.41 38.19
CA GLU A 185 -37.95 21.48 37.87
C GLU A 185 -37.29 22.02 39.14
N ALA A 186 -36.01 22.38 39.06
CA ALA A 186 -35.29 23.09 40.09
C ALA A 186 -34.47 24.24 39.47
N LEU A 187 -34.29 25.32 40.22
CA LEU A 187 -33.51 26.48 39.79
C LEU A 187 -32.21 26.54 40.59
N TYR A 188 -31.10 26.67 39.86
CA TYR A 188 -29.79 26.97 40.38
C TYR A 188 -29.42 28.39 39.95
N VAL A 189 -29.08 29.27 40.90
CA VAL A 189 -28.73 30.66 40.62
C VAL A 189 -27.37 30.97 41.24
N THR A 190 -26.45 31.52 40.44
CA THR A 190 -25.13 31.95 40.89
C THR A 190 -24.69 33.20 40.14
N ASN A 191 -23.68 33.90 40.65
CA ASN A 191 -23.14 35.12 40.05
C ASN A 191 -21.69 34.93 39.64
N ALA A 192 -21.34 35.39 38.43
CA ALA A 192 -19.98 35.38 37.90
C ALA A 192 -19.52 36.79 37.53
N MET A 193 -18.32 37.19 37.95
CA MET A 193 -17.71 38.46 37.58
C MET A 193 -16.75 38.25 36.40
N VAL A 194 -17.15 38.74 35.22
CA VAL A 194 -16.46 38.53 33.95
C VAL A 194 -15.51 39.68 33.64
N TYR A 195 -14.25 39.36 33.33
CA TYR A 195 -13.20 40.32 32.98
C TYR A 195 -12.70 40.09 31.53
N PRO A 196 -12.16 41.12 30.86
CA PRO A 196 -11.45 40.96 29.60
C PRO A 196 -10.23 40.05 29.79
N GLU A 197 -10.01 39.14 28.83
CA GLU A 197 -8.87 38.25 28.84
C GLU A 197 -7.56 39.04 28.97
N SER A 198 -6.77 38.74 29.99
CA SER A 198 -5.46 39.37 30.15
C SER A 198 -4.55 38.85 29.04
N LYS A 199 -4.27 39.70 28.03
CA LYS A 199 -3.32 39.35 26.96
C LYS A 199 -2.01 38.88 27.58
N SER A 200 -1.54 37.72 27.16
CA SER A 200 -0.26 37.19 27.63
C SER A 200 0.88 38.16 27.28
N LYS A 201 2.00 38.10 28.01
CA LYS A 201 3.20 38.91 27.69
C LYS A 201 3.65 38.71 26.24
N GLU A 202 3.45 37.52 25.69
CA GLU A 202 3.80 37.15 24.31
C GLU A 202 2.87 37.80 23.29
N GLU A 203 1.56 37.80 23.52
CA GLU A 203 0.58 38.43 22.62
C GLU A 203 0.69 39.95 22.62
N LYS A 204 1.00 40.55 23.77
CA LYS A 204 1.27 41.99 23.85
C LYS A 204 2.52 42.37 23.06
N LEU A 205 3.60 41.59 23.19
CA LEU A 205 4.80 41.79 22.38
C LEU A 205 4.52 41.61 20.89
N LEU A 206 3.72 40.61 20.51
CA LEU A 206 3.31 40.38 19.13
C LEU A 206 2.51 41.57 18.58
N SER A 207 1.53 42.09 19.32
CA SER A 207 0.75 43.25 18.91
C SER A 207 1.62 44.49 18.75
N ASP A 208 2.57 44.72 19.67
CA ASP A 208 3.49 45.87 19.58
C ASP A 208 4.40 45.75 18.34
N VAL A 209 4.86 44.54 18.00
CA VAL A 209 5.64 44.29 16.77
C VAL A 209 4.79 44.57 15.52
N LEU A 210 3.54 44.11 15.48
CA LEU A 210 2.64 44.32 14.34
C LEU A 210 2.33 45.80 14.13
N GLN A 211 2.05 46.53 15.20
CA GLN A 211 1.80 47.97 15.15
C GLN A 211 3.04 48.73 14.63
N LEU A 212 4.23 48.36 15.10
CA LEU A 212 5.49 48.96 14.62
C LEU A 212 5.78 48.66 13.14
N VAL A 213 5.40 47.47 12.66
CA VAL A 213 5.47 47.10 11.24
C VAL A 213 4.52 47.97 10.42
N GLU A 214 3.29 48.18 10.89
CA GLU A 214 2.28 48.98 10.19
C GLU A 214 2.66 50.48 10.12
N GLU A 215 3.16 51.05 11.22
CA GLU A 215 3.65 52.44 11.24
C GLU A 215 4.84 52.62 10.28
N LYS A 216 5.77 51.65 10.26
CA LYS A 216 6.88 51.67 9.30
C LYS A 216 6.40 51.51 7.86
N GLU A 217 5.40 50.70 7.61
CA GLU A 217 4.84 50.52 6.26
C GLU A 217 4.23 51.84 5.78
N LYS A 218 3.41 52.50 6.62
CA LYS A 218 2.79 53.80 6.32
C LYS A 218 3.84 54.87 5.99
N THR A 219 4.94 54.93 6.72
CA THR A 219 6.00 55.93 6.54
C THR A 219 6.97 55.63 5.39
N THR A 220 7.09 54.37 4.97
CA THR A 220 8.00 53.95 3.89
C THR A 220 7.27 53.57 2.59
N LYS A 221 5.98 53.92 2.45
CA LYS A 221 5.14 53.60 1.26
C LYS A 221 5.72 54.03 -0.08
N THR A 222 6.53 55.09 -0.12
CA THR A 222 7.15 55.63 -1.33
C THR A 222 8.53 55.01 -1.63
N GLU A 223 9.08 54.21 -0.72
CA GLU A 223 10.36 53.55 -0.88
C GLU A 223 10.23 52.24 -1.67
N LYS A 224 11.24 51.93 -2.49
CA LYS A 224 11.26 50.71 -3.33
C LYS A 224 11.42 49.41 -2.51
N VAL A 225 11.87 49.52 -1.26
CA VAL A 225 12.19 48.38 -0.40
C VAL A 225 11.65 48.62 1.01
N PHE A 226 10.70 47.79 1.45
CA PHE A 226 10.18 47.82 2.81
C PHE A 226 11.13 47.09 3.78
N SER A 227 11.63 47.80 4.78
CA SER A 227 12.54 47.23 5.78
C SER A 227 11.84 46.95 7.11
N LEU A 228 11.81 45.66 7.50
CA LEU A 228 11.19 45.24 8.75
C LEU A 228 11.92 45.79 9.99
N PRO A 229 11.21 46.04 11.11
CA PRO A 229 11.82 46.51 12.35
C PRO A 229 12.87 45.52 12.87
N LYS A 230 14.04 46.02 13.29
CA LYS A 230 15.14 45.19 13.82
C LYS A 230 15.11 45.04 15.34
N LYS A 231 14.37 45.92 16.05
CA LYS A 231 14.28 45.94 17.51
C LYS A 231 12.90 46.35 17.99
N ILE A 232 12.49 45.85 19.15
CA ILE A 232 11.33 46.31 19.92
C ILE A 232 11.69 46.35 21.41
N ASN A 233 11.39 47.46 22.10
CA ASN A 233 11.72 47.64 23.53
C ASN A 233 13.19 47.30 23.89
N GLY A 234 14.14 47.61 23.00
CA GLY A 234 15.57 47.31 23.15
C GLY A 234 16.00 45.89 22.75
N GLN A 235 15.07 44.96 22.53
CA GLN A 235 15.34 43.57 22.14
C GLN A 235 15.41 43.39 20.61
N PRO A 236 16.30 42.55 20.06
CA PRO A 236 16.41 42.30 18.62
C PRO A 236 15.30 41.37 18.08
N ILE A 237 14.79 41.65 16.88
CA ILE A 237 13.80 40.81 16.17
C ILE A 237 14.49 40.05 15.03
N HIS A 238 14.27 38.73 14.98
CA HIS A 238 14.79 37.86 13.91
C HIS A 238 13.69 37.43 12.95
N TRP A 239 13.74 37.91 11.72
CA TRP A 239 12.77 37.57 10.68
C TRP A 239 13.26 36.37 9.87
N LYS A 240 12.47 35.29 9.82
CA LYS A 240 12.73 34.11 8.98
C LYS A 240 11.54 33.86 8.08
N LYS A 241 11.75 33.83 6.77
CA LYS A 241 10.71 33.49 5.80
C LYS A 241 10.36 32.01 5.95
N LYS A 242 9.09 31.70 6.24
CA LYS A 242 8.57 30.33 6.25
C LYS A 242 8.59 29.80 4.82
N VAL A 243 9.45 28.82 4.55
CA VAL A 243 9.47 28.11 3.26
C VAL A 243 8.52 26.93 3.40
N GLU A 244 7.42 26.95 2.66
CA GLU A 244 6.55 25.78 2.53
C GLU A 244 7.30 24.68 1.77
N ALA A 245 7.32 23.47 2.34
CA ALA A 245 7.96 22.32 1.73
C ALA A 245 7.26 22.00 0.41
N ARG A 246 7.91 22.30 -0.72
CA ARG A 246 7.37 22.04 -2.05
C ARG A 246 7.45 20.53 -2.32
N GLY A 247 6.30 19.86 -2.35
CA GLY A 247 6.19 18.40 -2.49
C GLY A 247 6.81 17.77 -3.75
N TYR A 248 7.27 18.58 -4.72
CA TYR A 248 7.94 18.06 -5.92
C TYR A 248 9.29 17.38 -5.62
N TYR A 249 9.98 17.74 -4.53
CA TYR A 249 11.24 17.06 -4.17
C TYR A 249 11.00 15.60 -3.79
N VAL A 250 9.91 15.33 -3.06
CA VAL A 250 9.49 13.96 -2.71
C VAL A 250 9.06 13.21 -3.97
N LEU A 251 8.33 13.86 -4.87
CA LEU A 251 7.93 13.28 -6.14
C LEU A 251 9.14 12.88 -7.00
N VAL A 252 10.16 13.74 -7.11
CA VAL A 252 11.39 13.47 -7.87
C VAL A 252 12.18 12.30 -7.25
N LEU A 253 12.27 12.21 -5.92
CA LEU A 253 12.94 11.09 -5.24
C LEU A 253 12.22 9.76 -5.48
N VAL A 254 10.89 9.74 -5.39
CA VAL A 254 10.09 8.53 -5.61
C VAL A 254 10.19 8.07 -7.07
N LEU A 255 10.04 9.00 -8.03
CA LEU A 255 10.17 8.69 -9.46
C LEU A 255 11.60 8.23 -9.82
N GLY A 256 12.61 8.85 -9.24
CA GLY A 256 14.01 8.45 -9.38
C GLY A 256 14.24 7.02 -8.89
N GLY A 257 13.76 6.68 -7.68
CA GLY A 257 13.87 5.34 -7.11
C GLY A 257 13.18 4.26 -7.97
N VAL A 258 11.95 4.52 -8.41
CA VAL A 258 11.20 3.60 -9.28
C VAL A 258 11.93 3.36 -10.61
N SER A 259 12.48 4.41 -11.23
CA SER A 259 13.21 4.30 -12.49
C SER A 259 14.48 3.45 -12.38
N ALA A 260 15.21 3.56 -11.27
CA ALA A 260 16.42 2.77 -11.01
C ALA A 260 16.10 1.28 -10.85
N VAL A 261 15.04 0.95 -10.10
CA VAL A 261 14.57 -0.44 -9.92
C VAL A 261 14.13 -1.05 -11.26
N LEU A 262 13.39 -0.29 -12.07
CA LEU A 262 12.98 -0.70 -13.42
C LEU A 262 14.18 -0.99 -14.33
N MET A 263 15.23 -0.16 -14.30
CA MET A 263 16.46 -0.41 -15.07
C MET A 263 17.15 -1.71 -14.67
N ILE A 264 17.27 -1.98 -13.37
CA ILE A 264 17.87 -3.22 -12.87
C ILE A 264 17.03 -4.44 -13.30
N ALA A 265 15.71 -4.34 -13.19
CA ALA A 265 14.80 -5.40 -13.61
C ALA A 265 14.90 -5.68 -15.12
N LEU A 266 14.94 -4.64 -15.96
CA LEU A 266 15.10 -4.77 -17.40
C LEU A 266 16.44 -5.40 -17.78
N LYS A 267 17.54 -5.00 -17.13
CA LYS A 267 18.87 -5.60 -17.35
C LYS A 267 18.84 -7.09 -17.02
N LYS A 268 18.31 -7.46 -15.85
CA LYS A 268 18.18 -8.86 -15.42
C LYS A 268 17.31 -9.67 -16.39
N GLN A 269 16.21 -9.10 -16.87
CA GLN A 269 15.35 -9.75 -17.85
C GLN A 269 16.06 -9.95 -19.19
N ASN A 270 16.81 -8.95 -19.67
CA ASN A 270 17.57 -9.06 -20.92
C ASN A 270 18.69 -10.09 -20.82
N GLU A 271 19.41 -10.15 -19.71
CA GLU A 271 20.42 -11.19 -19.46
C GLU A 271 19.79 -12.58 -19.43
N GLN A 272 18.63 -12.74 -18.78
CA GLN A 272 17.90 -14.00 -18.78
C GLN A 272 17.42 -14.39 -20.18
N LYS A 273 16.91 -13.43 -20.96
CA LYS A 273 16.50 -13.64 -22.36
C LYS A 273 17.68 -14.06 -23.22
N ALA A 274 18.84 -13.40 -23.09
CA ALA A 274 20.05 -13.74 -23.81
C ALA A 274 20.57 -15.15 -23.44
N ARG A 275 20.60 -15.48 -22.14
CA ARG A 275 20.97 -16.83 -21.66
C ARG A 275 20.02 -17.90 -22.19
N LYS A 276 18.71 -17.62 -22.17
CA LYS A 276 17.70 -18.53 -22.72
C LYS A 276 17.91 -18.69 -24.22
N ALA A 277 18.02 -17.61 -24.99
CA ALA A 277 18.27 -17.66 -26.43
C ALA A 277 19.54 -18.44 -26.80
N ARG A 278 20.65 -18.22 -26.08
CA ARG A 278 21.89 -19.01 -26.24
C ARG A 278 21.64 -20.50 -26.01
N LYS A 279 20.97 -20.85 -24.90
CA LYS A 279 20.65 -22.26 -24.58
C LYS A 279 19.78 -22.91 -25.66
N GLU A 280 18.78 -22.19 -26.15
CA GLU A 280 17.86 -22.63 -27.20
C GLU A 280 18.58 -22.88 -28.54
N GLN A 281 19.49 -21.96 -28.92
CA GLN A 281 20.33 -22.10 -30.11
C GLN A 281 21.22 -23.34 -29.99
N MET A 282 21.93 -23.50 -28.88
CA MET A 282 22.80 -24.67 -28.65
C MET A 282 22.04 -25.99 -28.65
N LEU A 283 20.83 -26.06 -28.08
CA LEU A 283 20.00 -27.27 -28.13
C LEU A 283 19.53 -27.60 -29.55
N THR A 284 19.33 -26.59 -30.38
CA THR A 284 18.93 -26.77 -31.78
C THR A 284 20.10 -27.25 -32.64
N ASP A 285 21.31 -26.77 -32.35
CA ASP A 285 22.54 -27.14 -33.07
C ASP A 285 23.08 -28.53 -32.62
N TYR A 286 22.74 -28.99 -31.41
CA TYR A 286 23.27 -30.24 -30.81
C TYR A 286 23.07 -31.50 -31.68
N PRO A 287 21.87 -31.81 -32.21
CA PRO A 287 21.67 -33.01 -33.05
C PRO A 287 22.56 -33.01 -34.29
N GLU A 288 22.81 -31.83 -34.88
CA GLU A 288 23.65 -31.68 -36.06
C GLU A 288 25.13 -31.97 -35.72
N ILE A 289 25.60 -31.46 -34.59
CA ILE A 289 26.96 -31.72 -34.10
C ILE A 289 27.16 -33.21 -33.86
N ILE A 290 26.24 -33.86 -33.14
CA ILE A 290 26.32 -35.31 -32.86
C ILE A 290 26.29 -36.13 -34.15
N ASN A 291 25.43 -35.80 -35.11
CA ASN A 291 25.37 -36.51 -36.39
C ASN A 291 26.67 -36.36 -37.18
N LYS A 292 27.25 -35.15 -37.26
CA LYS A 292 28.57 -34.93 -37.88
C LYS A 292 29.66 -35.74 -37.18
N PHE A 293 29.65 -35.79 -35.85
CA PHE A 293 30.59 -36.61 -35.07
C PHE A 293 30.44 -38.10 -35.38
N ALA A 294 29.22 -38.63 -35.33
CA ALA A 294 28.94 -40.04 -35.58
C ALA A 294 29.36 -40.45 -37.01
N LEU A 295 29.04 -39.63 -38.01
CA LEU A 295 29.42 -39.88 -39.40
C LEU A 295 30.93 -39.88 -39.59
N LEU A 296 31.64 -38.88 -39.06
CA LEU A 296 33.09 -38.76 -39.25
C LEU A 296 33.86 -39.81 -38.45
N LEU A 297 33.43 -40.14 -37.22
CA LEU A 297 34.02 -41.23 -36.45
C LEU A 297 33.83 -42.60 -37.15
N SER A 298 32.69 -42.81 -37.82
CA SER A 298 32.43 -44.04 -38.58
C SER A 298 33.37 -44.22 -39.78
N THR A 299 34.04 -43.16 -40.24
CA THR A 299 35.06 -43.24 -41.30
C THR A 299 36.45 -43.65 -40.79
N GLY A 300 36.58 -43.91 -39.48
CA GLY A 300 37.85 -44.27 -38.83
C GLY A 300 38.70 -43.07 -38.41
N MET A 301 38.19 -41.84 -38.49
CA MET A 301 38.86 -40.66 -37.95
C MET A 301 38.92 -40.69 -36.41
N THR A 302 39.98 -40.14 -35.83
CA THR A 302 40.11 -39.97 -34.37
C THR A 302 39.24 -38.82 -33.88
N THR A 303 38.82 -38.86 -32.61
CA THR A 303 37.98 -37.82 -31.98
C THR A 303 38.55 -36.42 -32.16
N LYS A 304 39.88 -36.25 -32.01
CA LYS A 304 40.57 -34.99 -32.24
C LYS A 304 40.41 -34.49 -33.68
N ASN A 305 40.68 -35.34 -34.68
CA ASN A 305 40.59 -34.95 -36.09
C ASN A 305 39.15 -34.62 -36.50
N VAL A 306 38.18 -35.36 -35.98
CA VAL A 306 36.75 -35.08 -36.18
C VAL A 306 36.38 -33.71 -35.60
N TRP A 307 36.83 -33.44 -34.38
CA TRP A 307 36.59 -32.16 -33.70
C TRP A 307 37.18 -30.98 -34.47
N GLU A 308 38.44 -31.08 -34.88
CA GLU A 308 39.13 -30.07 -35.70
C GLU A 308 38.43 -29.87 -37.06
N ARG A 309 37.98 -30.95 -37.70
CA ARG A 309 37.27 -30.85 -38.99
C ARG A 309 35.93 -30.15 -38.87
N ILE A 310 35.17 -30.41 -37.80
CA ILE A 310 33.88 -29.75 -37.56
C ILE A 310 34.08 -28.26 -37.28
N VAL A 311 35.10 -27.90 -36.50
CA VAL A 311 35.43 -26.49 -36.22
C VAL A 311 35.87 -25.76 -37.50
N LYS A 312 36.73 -26.37 -38.31
CA LYS A 312 37.17 -25.78 -39.58
C LYS A 312 36.00 -25.54 -40.55
N ASN A 313 35.13 -26.55 -40.71
CA ASN A 313 33.93 -26.40 -41.54
C ASN A 313 33.00 -25.28 -41.01
N TYR A 314 32.92 -25.10 -39.68
CA TYR A 314 32.15 -24.00 -39.08
C TYR A 314 32.79 -22.64 -39.35
N GLU A 315 34.11 -22.49 -39.24
CA GLU A 315 34.82 -21.23 -39.51
C GLU A 315 34.62 -20.77 -40.96
N GLU A 316 34.66 -21.71 -41.91
CA GLU A 316 34.37 -21.45 -43.33
C GLU A 316 32.91 -20.99 -43.55
N GLN A 317 31.96 -21.58 -42.83
CA GLN A 317 30.52 -21.27 -42.94
C GLN A 317 30.08 -20.06 -42.11
N LYS A 318 30.88 -19.65 -41.11
CA LYS A 318 30.57 -18.57 -40.16
C LYS A 318 30.23 -17.25 -40.87
N ILE A 319 30.85 -16.99 -42.02
CA ILE A 319 30.62 -15.80 -42.85
C ILE A 319 29.15 -15.73 -43.30
N CYS A 320 28.50 -16.87 -43.57
CA CYS A 320 27.13 -16.94 -44.07
C CYS A 320 26.09 -17.23 -42.97
N THR A 321 26.43 -18.06 -41.98
CA THR A 321 25.47 -18.52 -40.96
C THR A 321 25.47 -17.70 -39.67
N GLY A 322 26.44 -16.78 -39.50
CA GLY A 322 26.65 -16.00 -38.29
C GLY A 322 27.22 -16.83 -37.14
N GLU A 323 27.41 -16.19 -35.98
CA GLU A 323 28.01 -16.84 -34.81
C GLU A 323 27.04 -17.83 -34.15
N ARG A 324 27.53 -19.03 -33.87
CA ARG A 324 26.78 -20.11 -33.23
C ARG A 324 27.47 -20.51 -31.93
N ALA A 325 26.79 -20.31 -30.80
CA ALA A 325 27.40 -20.47 -29.48
C ALA A 325 28.02 -21.85 -29.23
N ALA A 326 27.41 -22.94 -29.71
CA ALA A 326 27.96 -24.29 -29.54
C ALA A 326 29.28 -24.49 -30.29
N TYR A 327 29.35 -24.03 -31.54
CA TYR A 327 30.54 -24.15 -32.37
C TYR A 327 31.66 -23.19 -31.94
N GLU A 328 31.33 -22.01 -31.39
CA GLU A 328 32.31 -21.11 -30.77
C GLU A 328 32.99 -21.76 -29.55
N GLU A 329 32.23 -22.44 -28.68
CA GLU A 329 32.80 -23.21 -27.56
C GLU A 329 33.66 -24.38 -28.07
N MET A 330 33.29 -25.01 -29.19
CA MET A 330 34.11 -26.05 -29.81
C MET A 330 35.43 -25.50 -30.36
N ARG A 331 35.43 -24.30 -30.99
CA ARG A 331 36.65 -23.61 -31.43
C ARG A 331 37.55 -23.28 -30.24
N TYR A 332 36.98 -22.75 -29.16
CA TYR A 332 37.74 -22.45 -27.95
C TYR A 332 38.42 -23.72 -27.39
N THR A 333 37.72 -24.86 -27.46
CA THR A 333 38.27 -26.15 -27.05
C THR A 333 39.45 -26.60 -27.92
N CYS A 334 39.40 -26.36 -29.25
CA CYS A 334 40.57 -26.59 -30.11
C CYS A 334 41.78 -25.77 -29.65
N ASN A 335 41.56 -24.50 -29.34
CA ASN A 335 42.64 -23.60 -28.91
C ASN A 335 43.23 -24.04 -27.57
N GLU A 336 42.41 -24.52 -26.63
CA GLU A 336 42.88 -25.11 -25.37
C GLU A 336 43.75 -26.35 -25.60
N MET A 337 43.35 -27.24 -26.49
CA MET A 337 44.13 -28.44 -26.85
C MET A 337 45.46 -28.07 -27.50
N GLN A 338 45.48 -27.07 -28.37
CA GLN A 338 46.70 -26.53 -28.98
C GLN A 338 47.62 -25.86 -27.95
N SER A 339 47.05 -25.30 -26.88
CA SER A 339 47.78 -24.65 -25.78
C SER A 339 48.33 -25.65 -24.75
N GLY A 340 48.22 -26.95 -24.99
CA GLY A 340 48.82 -28.00 -24.16
C GLY A 340 47.88 -28.66 -23.14
N ILE A 341 46.58 -28.35 -23.15
CA ILE A 341 45.59 -29.05 -22.32
C ILE A 341 45.29 -30.42 -22.94
N THR A 342 45.22 -31.47 -22.11
CA THR A 342 44.92 -32.83 -22.59
C THR A 342 43.52 -32.92 -23.21
N GLU A 343 43.33 -33.74 -24.24
CA GLU A 343 42.04 -33.88 -24.95
C GLU A 343 40.89 -34.25 -24.00
N ALA A 344 41.13 -35.19 -23.07
CA ALA A 344 40.14 -35.62 -22.10
C ALA A 344 39.69 -34.47 -21.19
N GLU A 345 40.62 -33.65 -20.72
CA GLU A 345 40.32 -32.48 -19.89
C GLU A 345 39.62 -31.37 -20.69
N ALA A 346 40.04 -31.14 -21.94
CA ALA A 346 39.44 -30.15 -22.82
C ALA A 346 37.96 -30.47 -23.10
N TYR A 347 37.61 -31.74 -23.33
CA TYR A 347 36.21 -32.16 -23.56
C TYR A 347 35.33 -32.03 -22.32
N GLU A 348 35.85 -32.29 -21.12
CA GLU A 348 35.11 -32.05 -19.87
C GLU A 348 34.88 -30.55 -19.62
N ARG A 349 35.91 -29.73 -19.86
CA ARG A 349 35.82 -28.26 -19.76
C ARG A 349 34.84 -27.68 -20.75
N PHE A 350 34.80 -28.18 -21.99
CA PHE A 350 33.79 -27.85 -22.99
C PHE A 350 32.37 -28.07 -22.46
N GLY A 351 32.10 -29.27 -21.93
CA GLY A 351 30.78 -29.59 -21.36
C GLY A 351 30.38 -28.63 -20.24
N LYS A 352 31.33 -28.30 -19.35
CA LYS A 352 31.13 -27.34 -18.25
C LYS A 352 30.85 -25.91 -18.76
N ARG A 353 31.59 -25.42 -19.76
CA ARG A 353 31.38 -24.09 -20.36
C ARG A 353 30.05 -23.96 -21.11
N CYS A 354 29.62 -25.03 -21.78
CA CYS A 354 28.32 -25.06 -22.42
C CYS A 354 27.18 -24.89 -21.40
N GLY A 355 27.31 -25.49 -20.20
CA GLY A 355 26.36 -25.34 -19.10
C GLY A 355 24.98 -25.97 -19.36
N ILE A 356 24.91 -26.93 -20.28
CA ILE A 356 23.69 -27.64 -20.71
C ILE A 356 23.94 -29.14 -20.56
N SER A 357 22.96 -29.87 -20.02
CA SER A 357 23.07 -31.29 -19.69
C SER A 357 23.51 -32.17 -20.86
N VAL A 358 22.96 -31.97 -22.06
CA VAL A 358 23.32 -32.75 -23.26
C VAL A 358 24.79 -32.57 -23.67
N TYR A 359 25.34 -31.35 -23.56
CA TYR A 359 26.74 -31.07 -23.86
C TYR A 359 27.69 -31.55 -22.75
N MET A 360 27.26 -31.49 -21.49
CA MET A 360 28.02 -32.07 -20.36
C MET A 360 28.17 -33.60 -20.52
N LYS A 361 27.06 -34.28 -20.86
CA LYS A 361 27.09 -35.72 -21.16
C LYS A 361 28.01 -36.01 -22.35
N PHE A 362 27.89 -35.26 -23.44
CA PHE A 362 28.73 -35.45 -24.63
C PHE A 362 30.23 -35.30 -24.32
N GLY A 363 30.64 -34.22 -23.64
CA GLY A 363 32.03 -34.00 -23.24
C GLY A 363 32.57 -35.12 -22.33
N ALA A 364 31.77 -35.57 -21.36
CA ALA A 364 32.13 -36.68 -20.49
C ALA A 364 32.27 -38.00 -21.27
N LEU A 365 31.38 -38.27 -22.24
CA LEU A 365 31.46 -39.46 -23.09
C LEU A 365 32.77 -39.46 -23.90
N LEU A 366 33.12 -38.33 -24.54
CA LEU A 366 34.37 -38.22 -25.30
C LEU A 366 35.61 -38.41 -24.42
N ALA A 367 35.64 -37.78 -23.24
CA ALA A 367 36.74 -37.93 -22.28
C ALA A 367 36.89 -39.37 -21.77
N GLN A 368 35.78 -40.09 -21.57
CA GLN A 368 35.81 -41.51 -21.20
C GLN A 368 36.24 -42.40 -22.36
N ASN A 369 35.86 -42.06 -23.59
CA ASN A 369 36.21 -42.83 -24.77
C ASN A 369 37.72 -42.88 -25.01
N LEU A 370 38.40 -41.77 -24.80
CA LEU A 370 39.87 -41.68 -24.83
C LEU A 370 40.55 -42.63 -23.84
N LYS A 371 39.90 -42.96 -22.71
CA LYS A 371 40.44 -43.86 -21.67
C LYS A 371 40.08 -45.33 -21.86
N LYS A 372 38.96 -45.65 -22.54
CA LYS A 372 38.37 -47.00 -22.59
C LYS A 372 38.21 -47.61 -24.01
N GLY A 373 38.47 -46.85 -25.07
CA GLY A 373 38.43 -47.29 -26.47
C GLY A 373 37.08 -47.06 -27.19
N THR A 374 37.10 -47.11 -28.52
CA THR A 374 36.01 -46.66 -29.44
C THR A 374 34.83 -47.63 -29.59
N LYS A 375 34.93 -48.88 -29.12
CA LYS A 375 33.88 -49.90 -29.29
C LYS A 375 32.61 -49.54 -28.49
N GLY A 376 31.48 -49.34 -29.19
CA GLY A 376 30.16 -49.03 -28.61
C GLY A 376 29.82 -47.53 -28.52
N MET A 377 30.76 -46.63 -28.80
CA MET A 377 30.52 -45.18 -28.80
C MET A 377 29.66 -44.72 -29.97
N THR A 378 29.84 -45.34 -31.13
CA THR A 378 29.06 -45.06 -32.35
C THR A 378 27.57 -45.35 -32.14
N ASP A 379 27.24 -46.44 -31.44
CA ASP A 379 25.85 -46.83 -31.18
C ASP A 379 25.21 -45.93 -30.11
N LEU A 380 25.96 -45.52 -29.10
CA LEU A 380 25.52 -44.57 -28.09
C LEU A 380 25.26 -43.17 -28.69
N LEU A 381 26.16 -42.68 -29.55
CA LEU A 381 25.98 -41.40 -30.24
C LEU A 381 24.81 -41.45 -31.24
N ARG A 382 24.59 -42.60 -31.90
CA ARG A 382 23.46 -42.79 -32.82
C ARG A 382 22.13 -42.76 -32.07
N ASN A 383 22.01 -43.47 -30.96
CA ASN A 383 20.81 -43.45 -30.11
C ASN A 383 20.54 -42.05 -29.52
N GLU A 384 21.59 -41.34 -29.06
CA GLU A 384 21.44 -39.95 -28.60
C GLU A 384 21.02 -39.00 -29.74
N SER A 385 21.50 -39.21 -30.96
CA SER A 385 21.10 -38.43 -32.14
C SER A 385 19.62 -38.62 -32.47
N ASP A 386 19.14 -39.88 -32.47
CA ASP A 386 17.74 -40.21 -32.74
C ASP A 386 16.82 -39.60 -31.67
N GLN A 387 17.20 -39.69 -30.39
CA GLN A 387 16.48 -39.05 -29.29
C GLN A 387 16.48 -37.52 -29.39
N ALA A 388 17.60 -36.91 -29.78
CA ALA A 388 17.69 -35.46 -29.97
C ALA A 388 16.82 -34.99 -31.15
N PHE A 389 16.69 -35.79 -32.20
CA PHE A 389 15.82 -35.52 -33.35
C PHE A 389 14.34 -35.59 -32.98
N GLU A 390 13.91 -36.62 -32.23
CA GLU A 390 12.53 -36.73 -31.73
C GLU A 390 12.18 -35.60 -30.76
N ASN A 391 13.10 -35.21 -29.89
CA ASN A 391 12.93 -34.05 -29.01
C ASN A 391 12.76 -32.74 -29.81
N ARG A 392 13.48 -32.57 -30.92
CA ARG A 392 13.32 -31.42 -31.83
C ARG A 392 11.92 -31.41 -32.48
N LYS A 393 11.41 -32.56 -32.91
CA LYS A 393 10.07 -32.71 -33.51
C LYS A 393 8.97 -32.36 -32.50
N SER A 394 9.03 -32.91 -31.29
CA SER A 394 8.08 -32.62 -30.21
C SER A 394 8.08 -31.13 -29.81
N ARG A 395 9.27 -30.53 -29.71
CA ARG A 395 9.42 -29.10 -29.43
C ARG A 395 8.82 -28.21 -30.52
N ALA A 396 9.03 -28.54 -31.80
CA ALA A 396 8.45 -27.79 -32.90
C ALA A 396 6.92 -27.78 -32.83
N LYS A 397 6.31 -28.91 -32.48
CA LYS A 397 4.85 -29.04 -32.27
C LYS A 397 4.36 -28.15 -31.12
N ARG A 398 5.03 -28.21 -29.95
CA ARG A 398 4.69 -27.40 -28.78
C ARG A 398 4.81 -25.89 -29.04
N LEU A 399 5.85 -25.46 -29.76
CA LEU A 399 6.01 -24.05 -30.14
C LEU A 399 4.89 -23.59 -31.09
N GLY A 400 4.39 -24.47 -31.96
CA GLY A 400 3.21 -24.22 -32.78
C GLY A 400 1.93 -24.01 -31.96
N GLU A 401 1.70 -24.85 -30.95
CA GLU A 401 0.56 -24.74 -30.03
C GLU A 401 0.64 -23.46 -29.17
N GLU A 402 1.85 -23.11 -28.68
CA GLU A 402 2.08 -21.88 -27.92
C GLU A 402 1.92 -20.60 -28.77
N ALA A 403 2.13 -20.68 -30.09
CA ALA A 403 1.91 -19.58 -31.03
C ALA A 403 0.41 -19.29 -31.21
N GLY A 404 -0.43 -20.32 -31.35
CA GLY A 404 -1.89 -20.17 -31.44
C GLY A 404 -2.47 -19.45 -30.22
N THR A 405 -2.06 -19.88 -29.02
CA THR A 405 -2.54 -19.28 -27.76
C THR A 405 -2.01 -17.84 -27.55
N LYS A 406 -0.86 -17.48 -28.15
CA LYS A 406 -0.29 -16.13 -28.09
C LYS A 406 -1.15 -15.08 -28.81
N LEU A 407 -1.88 -15.50 -29.83
CA LEU A 407 -2.70 -14.63 -30.67
C LEU A 407 -4.02 -14.21 -29.99
N LEU A 408 -4.47 -14.95 -28.97
CA LEU A 408 -5.70 -14.64 -28.23
C LEU A 408 -5.54 -13.42 -27.28
N ALA A 409 -4.35 -13.21 -26.70
CA ALA A 409 -4.11 -12.12 -25.77
C ALA A 409 -4.30 -10.70 -26.38
N PRO A 410 -3.84 -10.41 -27.61
CA PRO A 410 -4.20 -9.19 -28.33
C PRO A 410 -5.72 -9.00 -28.49
N MET A 411 -6.46 -10.06 -28.80
CA MET A 411 -7.92 -9.98 -29.02
C MET A 411 -8.66 -9.56 -27.74
N PHE A 412 -8.34 -10.17 -26.59
CA PHE A 412 -8.92 -9.76 -25.30
C PHE A 412 -8.58 -8.30 -24.92
N GLY A 413 -7.38 -7.83 -25.27
CA GLY A 413 -6.98 -6.45 -25.02
C GLY A 413 -7.79 -5.43 -25.83
N MET A 414 -8.06 -5.74 -27.10
CA MET A 414 -8.92 -4.88 -27.93
C MET A 414 -10.34 -4.82 -27.38
N LEU A 415 -10.90 -5.96 -26.97
CA LEU A 415 -12.23 -6.03 -26.34
C LEU A 415 -12.31 -5.17 -25.07
N ALA A 416 -11.30 -5.23 -24.20
CA ALA A 416 -11.26 -4.45 -22.96
C ALA A 416 -11.22 -2.93 -23.22
N ILE A 417 -10.46 -2.48 -24.23
CA ILE A 417 -10.42 -1.05 -24.60
C ILE A 417 -11.78 -0.58 -25.09
N VAL A 418 -12.43 -1.37 -25.96
CA VAL A 418 -13.79 -1.08 -26.44
C VAL A 418 -14.77 -1.00 -25.27
N LEU A 419 -14.69 -1.91 -24.31
CA LEU A 419 -15.53 -1.91 -23.11
C LEU A 419 -15.34 -0.63 -22.26
N VAL A 420 -14.09 -0.19 -22.05
CA VAL A 420 -13.79 1.05 -21.31
C VAL A 420 -14.37 2.27 -22.02
N ILE A 421 -14.26 2.34 -23.36
CA ILE A 421 -14.84 3.43 -24.16
C ILE A 421 -16.36 3.50 -24.00
N VAL A 422 -17.04 2.36 -23.83
CA VAL A 422 -18.50 2.33 -23.64
C VAL A 422 -18.91 2.64 -22.19
N ILE A 423 -18.22 2.06 -21.21
CA ILE A 423 -18.59 2.16 -19.79
C ILE A 423 -18.29 3.54 -19.22
N VAL A 424 -17.12 4.12 -19.51
CA VAL A 424 -16.69 5.38 -18.88
C VAL A 424 -17.66 6.55 -19.17
N PRO A 425 -18.13 6.77 -20.41
CA PRO A 425 -19.14 7.79 -20.69
C PRO A 425 -20.48 7.49 -20.02
N ALA A 426 -20.89 6.22 -19.93
CA ALA A 426 -22.15 5.82 -19.30
C ALA A 426 -22.16 6.15 -17.79
N PHE A 427 -21.06 5.90 -17.09
CA PHE A 427 -20.93 6.28 -15.68
C PHE A 427 -20.82 7.79 -15.47
N LEU A 428 -20.08 8.50 -16.34
CA LEU A 428 -20.01 9.96 -16.29
C LEU A 428 -21.37 10.62 -16.57
N SER A 429 -22.21 9.98 -17.39
CA SER A 429 -23.58 10.43 -17.70
C SER A 429 -24.60 10.10 -16.60
N MET A 430 -24.27 9.22 -15.63
CA MET A 430 -25.13 8.95 -14.47
C MET A 430 -24.78 9.81 -13.25
N GLN A 431 -23.70 10.59 -13.31
CA GLN A 431 -23.29 11.55 -12.27
C GLN A 431 -23.53 13.02 -12.65
N LEU A 432 -24.05 13.27 -13.86
CA LEU A 432 -24.68 14.52 -14.31
C LEU A 432 -26.19 14.31 -14.32
#